data_AF-A0AAP9Y4Y8-F1
#
_entry.id   AF-A0AAP9Y4Y8-F1
#
_cell.length_a   1.000
_cell.length_b   1.000
_cell.length_c   1.000
_cell.angle_alpha   90.00
_cell.angle_beta   90.00
_cell.angle_gamma   90.00
#
_symmetry.space_group_name_H-M   'P 1'
#
loop_
_entity.id
_entity.type
_entity.pdbx_description
1 polymer ?
#
loop_
_entity_poly.entity_id
_entity_poly.type
_entity_poly.pdbx_seq_one_letter_code
_entity_poly.pdbx_strand_id
1 'polypeptide(L)'
;MKRILKRPTFVGSPYLVAMLPLILAACSKPVSTSDVAAPASAVSNTVEALSEPSASAPSPAASSVSAASDPGANPKGGDEDADAQEADESGAPVGTVMKADVSSDGSMTTPFGKLTVSADNALMLDGKAVNPRVEGNNSLSFVAQVALKNRRAVLVQNNGGTACPATYQWVIVSDGGNTVSPDFGSCSDLAKVSTASGVLVVTMPGFAGDAEPAAERKRAARKRMTYAYDGKTLTENGKPVSVP
;
A
#
# COMPACT_ATOMS: atom_id res chain seq x y z
N MET A 1 9.92 35.30 -42.38
CA MET A 1 10.71 34.23 -43.04
C MET A 1 10.35 32.90 -42.38
N LYS A 2 9.64 32.02 -43.10
CA LYS A 2 9.17 30.70 -42.62
C LYS A 2 10.27 29.66 -42.84
N ARG A 3 10.68 28.94 -41.79
CA ARG A 3 11.51 27.73 -41.92
C ARG A 3 10.67 26.51 -41.53
N ILE A 4 10.30 25.74 -42.55
CA ILE A 4 9.66 24.43 -42.46
C ILE A 4 10.79 23.41 -42.36
N LEU A 5 10.90 22.69 -41.25
CA LEU A 5 11.72 21.47 -41.17
C LEU A 5 10.82 20.24 -41.20
N LYS A 6 11.07 19.42 -42.22
CA LYS A 6 10.41 18.15 -42.54
C LYS A 6 10.73 17.08 -41.49
N ARG A 7 9.72 16.29 -41.12
CA ARG A 7 9.86 15.02 -40.39
C ARG A 7 10.38 13.93 -41.33
N PRO A 8 11.33 13.07 -40.92
CA PRO A 8 11.56 11.80 -41.59
C PRO A 8 10.62 10.73 -41.03
N THR A 9 9.87 10.11 -41.94
CA THR A 9 9.15 8.84 -41.79
C THR A 9 10.14 7.69 -41.68
N PHE A 10 10.07 6.87 -40.62
CA PHE A 10 10.78 5.60 -40.56
C PHE A 10 9.83 4.46 -40.93
N VAL A 11 10.20 3.78 -42.01
CA VAL A 11 9.55 2.63 -42.63
C VAL A 11 9.83 1.38 -41.78
N GLY A 12 8.84 0.48 -41.73
CA GLY A 12 8.89 -0.76 -40.95
C GLY A 12 9.96 -1.75 -41.39
N SER A 13 10.21 -2.74 -40.52
CA SER A 13 10.94 -3.95 -40.86
C SER A 13 10.24 -5.16 -40.23
N PRO A 14 10.10 -6.28 -40.96
CA PRO A 14 9.21 -7.40 -40.63
C PRO A 14 9.89 -8.47 -39.76
N TYR A 15 9.01 -9.25 -39.11
CA TYR A 15 9.13 -10.68 -38.76
C TYR A 15 10.54 -11.31 -38.75
N LEU A 16 10.97 -11.72 -37.55
CA LEU A 16 11.91 -12.81 -37.37
C LEU A 16 11.23 -13.91 -36.55
N VAL A 17 10.82 -14.96 -37.27
CA VAL A 17 10.44 -16.27 -36.73
C VAL A 17 11.74 -17.05 -36.50
N ALA A 18 11.98 -17.50 -35.27
CA ALA A 18 12.96 -18.55 -34.95
C ALA A 18 12.38 -19.34 -33.76
N MET A 19 11.72 -20.47 -34.03
CA MET A 19 12.29 -21.84 -33.97
C MET A 19 12.71 -22.26 -32.55
N LEU A 20 11.88 -23.16 -32.00
CA LEU A 20 12.11 -24.04 -30.85
C LEU A 20 13.48 -24.73 -30.89
N PRO A 21 13.96 -25.16 -29.71
CA PRO A 21 14.14 -26.61 -29.56
C PRO A 21 13.45 -27.17 -28.31
N LEU A 22 12.84 -28.34 -28.52
CA LEU A 22 12.47 -29.30 -27.48
C LEU A 22 13.66 -29.54 -26.54
N ILE A 23 13.42 -29.44 -25.23
CA ILE A 23 14.30 -30.05 -24.24
C ILE A 23 13.61 -31.30 -23.69
N LEU A 24 14.36 -32.39 -23.79
CA LEU A 24 14.04 -33.76 -23.41
C LEU A 24 13.62 -33.91 -21.94
N ALA A 25 12.68 -34.84 -21.76
CA ALA A 25 12.41 -35.53 -20.51
C ALA A 25 13.65 -36.26 -19.97
N ALA A 26 13.86 -36.19 -18.66
CA ALA A 26 14.65 -37.16 -17.92
C ALA A 26 13.91 -37.56 -16.64
N CYS A 27 13.55 -38.84 -16.58
CA CYS A 27 12.98 -39.53 -15.45
C CYS A 27 13.92 -39.49 -14.23
N SER A 28 13.36 -39.36 -13.03
CA SER A 28 13.94 -39.97 -11.82
C SER A 28 12.85 -40.43 -10.89
N LYS A 29 13.03 -41.67 -10.43
CA LYS A 29 12.13 -42.57 -9.72
C LYS A 29 11.91 -42.18 -8.24
N PRO A 30 10.89 -42.75 -7.59
CA PRO A 30 10.47 -42.40 -6.23
C PRO A 30 11.38 -43.05 -5.18
N VAL A 31 11.56 -42.37 -4.05
CA VAL A 31 12.06 -42.97 -2.81
C VAL A 31 10.90 -43.12 -1.84
N SER A 32 10.78 -44.32 -1.30
CA SER A 32 9.77 -44.75 -0.35
C SER A 32 10.14 -44.38 1.09
N THR A 33 9.13 -44.57 1.96
CA THR A 33 9.20 -44.86 3.41
C THR A 33 9.70 -43.74 4.33
N SER A 34 8.83 -43.26 5.22
CA SER A 34 8.57 -43.95 6.49
C SER A 34 7.48 -43.25 7.30
N ASP A 35 6.62 -44.09 7.90
CA ASP A 35 5.78 -43.84 9.05
C ASP A 35 6.44 -42.98 10.13
N VAL A 36 5.75 -41.95 10.61
CA VAL A 36 5.76 -41.59 12.02
C VAL A 36 4.34 -41.24 12.45
N ALA A 37 3.82 -42.09 13.33
CA ALA A 37 2.58 -41.92 14.06
C ALA A 37 2.58 -40.62 14.90
N ALA A 38 1.44 -39.96 14.95
CA ALA A 38 1.11 -39.03 16.03
C ALA A 38 -0.31 -39.36 16.53
N PRO A 39 -0.49 -39.68 17.83
CA PRO A 39 -1.81 -39.94 18.38
C PRO A 39 -2.57 -38.63 18.65
N ALA A 40 -3.86 -38.66 18.32
CA ALA A 40 -4.86 -37.75 18.82
C ALA A 40 -5.31 -38.16 20.23
N SER A 41 -5.32 -37.20 21.17
CA SER A 41 -6.15 -37.10 22.38
C SER A 41 -5.83 -35.73 23.01
N ALA A 42 -6.66 -34.69 22.89
CA ALA A 42 -7.90 -34.44 23.63
C ALA A 42 -7.75 -34.58 25.16
N VAL A 43 -7.55 -33.46 25.89
CA VAL A 43 -8.16 -33.20 27.22
C VAL A 43 -8.22 -31.68 27.51
N SER A 44 -9.47 -31.21 27.64
CA SER A 44 -10.08 -30.19 28.50
C SER A 44 -9.31 -29.02 29.14
N ASN A 45 -9.85 -27.82 28.87
CA ASN A 45 -10.30 -26.78 29.81
C ASN A 45 -9.84 -26.87 31.28
N THR A 46 -9.26 -25.78 31.78
CA THR A 46 -9.60 -25.27 33.11
C THR A 46 -9.64 -23.74 33.07
N VAL A 47 -10.85 -23.24 33.31
CA VAL A 47 -11.19 -21.87 33.65
C VAL A 47 -10.66 -21.57 35.05
N GLU A 48 -9.89 -20.48 35.20
CA GLU A 48 -9.76 -19.84 36.51
C GLU A 48 -9.90 -18.33 36.32
N ALA A 49 -11.13 -17.89 36.52
CA ALA A 49 -11.50 -16.50 36.70
C ALA A 49 -11.18 -16.13 38.15
N LEU A 50 -10.35 -15.10 38.35
CA LEU A 50 -10.31 -14.35 39.60
C LEU A 50 -10.71 -12.91 39.32
N SER A 51 -11.94 -12.64 39.76
CA SER A 51 -12.48 -11.34 40.10
C SER A 51 -11.56 -10.61 41.09
N GLU A 52 -11.42 -9.29 40.97
CA GLU A 52 -12.05 -8.37 41.92
C GLU A 52 -12.01 -6.91 41.43
N PRO A 53 -13.00 -6.09 41.86
CA PRO A 53 -13.19 -4.71 41.43
C PRO A 53 -12.51 -3.71 42.39
N SER A 54 -12.15 -2.53 41.88
CA SER A 54 -12.03 -1.35 42.75
C SER A 54 -12.49 -0.09 42.03
N ALA A 55 -13.49 0.51 42.65
CA ALA A 55 -14.15 1.73 42.27
C ALA A 55 -13.55 2.95 42.99
N SER A 56 -13.98 4.14 42.54
CA SER A 56 -13.91 5.46 43.19
C SER A 56 -12.62 6.26 42.88
N ALA A 57 -12.63 7.56 42.56
CA ALA A 57 -13.65 8.61 42.66
C ALA A 57 -13.26 9.83 41.75
N PRO A 58 -14.08 10.90 41.67
CA PRO A 58 -14.02 11.94 40.63
C PRO A 58 -13.50 13.33 41.07
N SER A 59 -13.40 14.23 40.06
CA SER A 59 -13.51 15.71 40.10
C SER A 59 -12.31 16.55 40.57
N PRO A 60 -12.30 17.89 40.35
CA PRO A 60 -12.65 18.70 39.16
C PRO A 60 -11.59 19.80 38.88
N ALA A 61 -11.71 20.56 37.78
CA ALA A 61 -11.66 22.05 37.76
C ALA A 61 -11.44 22.62 36.35
N ALA A 62 -12.29 23.59 36.02
CA ALA A 62 -12.23 24.46 34.87
C ALA A 62 -11.34 25.68 35.12
N SER A 63 -10.83 26.29 34.04
CA SER A 63 -10.53 27.73 33.82
C SER A 63 -9.53 27.81 32.65
N SER A 64 -9.51 28.78 31.74
CA SER A 64 -10.33 29.96 31.49
C SER A 64 -9.81 30.57 30.18
N VAL A 65 -10.73 31.26 29.50
CA VAL A 65 -10.60 32.15 28.34
C VAL A 65 -9.31 32.99 28.23
N SER A 66 -8.90 33.26 26.99
CA SER A 66 -8.45 34.59 26.55
C SER A 66 -8.65 34.73 25.04
N ALA A 67 -9.58 35.60 24.68
CA ALA A 67 -9.72 36.20 23.36
C ALA A 67 -8.93 37.52 23.33
N ALA A 68 -8.27 37.80 22.22
CA ALA A 68 -7.89 39.15 21.84
C ALA A 68 -7.94 39.28 20.31
N SER A 69 -8.79 40.18 19.87
CA SER A 69 -8.96 40.70 18.51
C SER A 69 -7.79 41.61 18.10
N ASP A 70 -7.45 41.69 16.82
CA ASP A 70 -7.68 42.86 15.93
C ASP A 70 -7.01 42.68 14.55
N PRO A 71 -7.36 43.49 13.52
CA PRO A 71 -7.30 43.14 12.11
C PRO A 71 -6.21 43.94 11.38
N GLY A 72 -5.99 43.66 10.10
CA GLY A 72 -5.42 44.68 9.21
C GLY A 72 -4.58 44.15 8.06
N ALA A 73 -5.09 44.47 6.86
CA ALA A 73 -4.33 44.81 5.66
C ALA A 73 -3.72 43.69 4.79
N ASN A 74 -4.49 43.34 3.75
CA ASN A 74 -4.03 43.13 2.37
C ASN A 74 -3.35 44.42 1.82
N PRO A 75 -2.67 44.52 0.65
CA PRO A 75 -2.61 43.56 -0.48
C PRO A 75 -1.26 43.46 -1.25
N LYS A 76 -1.11 42.41 -2.07
CA LYS A 76 -0.49 42.36 -3.43
C LYS A 76 -0.38 40.88 -3.81
N GLY A 77 -0.95 40.38 -4.89
CA GLY A 77 -0.94 40.97 -6.23
C GLY A 77 0.30 40.44 -6.96
N GLY A 78 0.26 39.16 -7.32
CA GLY A 78 1.28 38.46 -8.08
C GLY A 78 0.58 37.36 -8.88
N ASP A 79 0.33 37.67 -10.15
CA ASP A 79 -0.10 36.73 -11.17
C ASP A 79 1.01 35.68 -11.35
N GLU A 80 0.88 34.55 -10.66
CA GLU A 80 1.52 33.31 -11.07
C GLU A 80 0.47 32.52 -11.84
N ASP A 81 0.78 32.23 -13.10
CA ASP A 81 0.08 31.27 -13.95
C ASP A 81 -0.12 29.97 -13.16
N ALA A 82 -1.26 29.87 -12.47
CA ALA A 82 -1.69 28.67 -11.80
C ALA A 82 -1.98 27.65 -12.90
N ASP A 83 -0.98 26.81 -13.17
CA ASP A 83 -1.16 25.48 -13.75
C ASP A 83 -2.45 24.92 -13.15
N ALA A 84 -3.50 24.87 -13.96
CA ALA A 84 -4.76 24.30 -13.55
C ALA A 84 -4.45 22.84 -13.19
N GLN A 85 -4.27 22.56 -11.90
CA GLN A 85 -4.09 21.21 -11.42
C GLN A 85 -5.32 20.45 -11.88
N GLU A 86 -5.13 19.57 -12.87
CA GLU A 86 -6.20 18.74 -13.38
C GLU A 86 -6.82 18.03 -12.17
N ALA A 87 -8.11 18.28 -11.93
CA ALA A 87 -8.86 17.52 -10.96
C ALA A 87 -9.18 16.14 -11.55
N ASP A 88 -9.25 15.12 -10.71
CA ASP A 88 -9.83 13.85 -11.10
C ASP A 88 -11.36 13.98 -11.29
N GLU A 89 -12.01 12.96 -11.85
CA GLU A 89 -13.47 12.96 -12.08
C GLU A 89 -14.30 13.08 -10.79
N SER A 90 -13.67 12.97 -9.61
CA SER A 90 -14.31 13.23 -8.32
C SER A 90 -14.07 14.65 -7.78
N GLY A 91 -13.36 15.51 -8.53
CA GLY A 91 -13.05 16.87 -8.17
C GLY A 91 -11.83 17.03 -7.24
N ALA A 92 -11.09 15.95 -6.95
CA ALA A 92 -9.88 16.03 -6.13
C ALA A 92 -8.68 16.42 -7.01
N PRO A 93 -7.81 17.34 -6.57
CA PRO A 93 -6.62 17.68 -7.35
C PRO A 93 -5.73 16.45 -7.49
N VAL A 94 -5.28 16.15 -8.71
CA VAL A 94 -4.38 15.02 -8.96
C VAL A 94 -3.13 15.14 -8.08
N GLY A 95 -2.74 14.02 -7.48
CA GLY A 95 -1.65 13.92 -6.51
C GLY A 95 -2.07 14.10 -5.05
N THR A 96 -3.35 14.45 -4.78
CA THR A 96 -3.80 14.60 -3.38
C THR A 96 -3.79 13.25 -2.65
N VAL A 97 -3.01 13.18 -1.57
CA VAL A 97 -3.02 12.06 -0.63
C VAL A 97 -4.12 12.29 0.39
N MET A 98 -5.02 11.32 0.51
CA MET A 98 -6.10 11.30 1.48
C MET A 98 -5.92 10.11 2.41
N LYS A 99 -6.37 10.24 3.65
CA LYS A 99 -6.53 9.08 4.53
C LYS A 99 -7.58 8.14 3.92
N ALA A 100 -7.37 6.85 4.13
CA ALA A 100 -8.36 5.85 3.80
C ALA A 100 -9.69 6.13 4.53
N ASP A 101 -10.76 6.40 3.77
CA ASP A 101 -12.12 6.50 4.32
C ASP A 101 -12.74 5.09 4.36
N VAL A 102 -12.56 4.42 5.50
CA VAL A 102 -13.05 3.06 5.72
C VAL A 102 -14.38 3.14 6.44
N SER A 103 -15.41 2.63 5.78
CA SER A 103 -16.76 2.49 6.33
C SER A 103 -16.80 1.48 7.49
N SER A 104 -17.85 1.55 8.31
CA SER A 104 -18.01 0.66 9.47
C SER A 104 -18.06 -0.84 9.13
N ASP A 105 -18.36 -1.18 7.87
CA ASP A 105 -18.32 -2.56 7.33
C ASP A 105 -16.92 -2.99 6.88
N GLY A 106 -15.88 -2.18 7.14
CA GLY A 106 -14.50 -2.44 6.73
C GLY A 106 -14.22 -2.20 5.25
N SER A 107 -15.16 -1.60 4.53
CA SER A 107 -15.02 -1.31 3.10
C SER A 107 -14.53 0.10 2.81
N MET A 108 -14.00 0.31 1.61
CA MET A 108 -13.60 1.63 1.12
C MET A 108 -14.24 1.89 -0.23
N THR A 109 -14.92 3.03 -0.37
CA THR A 109 -15.52 3.44 -1.64
C THR A 109 -14.58 4.39 -2.38
N THR A 110 -14.38 4.12 -3.67
CA THR A 110 -13.70 5.01 -4.60
C THR A 110 -14.67 5.42 -5.71
N PRO A 111 -14.36 6.47 -6.49
CA PRO A 111 -15.16 6.80 -7.68
C PRO A 111 -15.25 5.67 -8.72
N PHE A 112 -14.31 4.72 -8.67
CA PHE A 112 -14.15 3.61 -9.62
C PHE A 112 -14.58 2.25 -9.06
N GLY A 113 -15.32 2.25 -7.95
CA GLY A 113 -15.84 1.02 -7.32
C GLY A 113 -15.54 0.92 -5.83
N LYS A 114 -16.10 -0.12 -5.22
CA LYS A 114 -16.01 -0.43 -3.79
C LYS A 114 -14.95 -1.51 -3.54
N LEU A 115 -13.97 -1.21 -2.71
CA LEU A 115 -12.98 -2.16 -2.21
C LEU A 115 -13.47 -2.80 -0.90
N THR A 116 -13.38 -4.13 -0.83
CA THR A 116 -13.69 -4.90 0.38
C THR A 116 -12.64 -5.97 0.63
N VAL A 117 -12.55 -6.45 1.87
CA VAL A 117 -11.75 -7.63 2.23
C VAL A 117 -12.71 -8.79 2.44
N SER A 118 -12.48 -9.92 1.77
CA SER A 118 -13.30 -11.12 1.93
C SER A 118 -13.00 -11.85 3.25
N ALA A 119 -13.82 -12.84 3.59
CA ALA A 119 -13.56 -13.72 4.73
C ALA A 119 -12.23 -14.49 4.63
N ASP A 120 -11.75 -14.73 3.40
CA ASP A 120 -10.46 -15.37 3.12
C ASP A 120 -9.31 -14.34 3.05
N ASN A 121 -9.48 -13.16 3.65
CA ASN A 121 -8.49 -12.06 3.63
C ASN A 121 -8.07 -11.59 2.23
N ALA A 122 -8.89 -11.82 1.21
CA ALA A 122 -8.57 -11.43 -0.16
C ALA A 122 -9.23 -10.08 -0.52
N LEU A 123 -8.51 -9.23 -1.24
CA LEU A 123 -9.03 -7.95 -1.68
C LEU A 123 -9.98 -8.11 -2.86
N MET A 124 -11.17 -7.54 -2.74
CA MET A 124 -12.20 -7.54 -3.76
C MET A 124 -12.47 -6.11 -4.25
N LEU A 125 -12.74 -5.95 -5.53
CA LEU A 125 -13.28 -4.76 -6.17
C LEU A 125 -14.67 -5.10 -6.72
N ASP A 126 -15.71 -4.43 -6.20
CA ASP A 126 -17.12 -4.67 -6.55
C ASP A 126 -17.51 -6.17 -6.46
N GLY A 127 -17.00 -6.84 -5.42
CA GLY A 127 -17.25 -8.25 -5.16
C GLY A 127 -16.46 -9.22 -6.05
N LYS A 128 -15.57 -8.73 -6.93
CA LYS A 128 -14.67 -9.56 -7.74
C LYS A 128 -13.26 -9.49 -7.18
N ALA A 129 -12.54 -10.61 -7.16
CA ALA A 129 -11.14 -10.59 -6.77
C ALA A 129 -10.32 -9.66 -7.67
N VAL A 130 -9.47 -8.84 -7.06
CA VAL A 130 -8.49 -8.04 -7.80
C VAL A 130 -7.49 -8.94 -8.52
N ASN A 131 -6.90 -8.45 -9.61
CA ASN A 131 -5.93 -9.20 -10.40
C ASN A 131 -4.72 -8.31 -10.75
N PRO A 132 -3.49 -8.66 -10.33
CA PRO A 132 -3.09 -9.80 -9.50
C PRO A 132 -3.80 -9.92 -8.15
N ARG A 133 -3.94 -11.15 -7.63
CA ARG A 133 -4.63 -11.40 -6.34
C ARG A 133 -3.84 -10.79 -5.19
N VAL A 134 -4.52 -10.01 -4.35
CA VAL A 134 -3.98 -9.45 -3.10
C VAL A 134 -4.64 -10.19 -1.94
N GLU A 135 -3.83 -10.79 -1.07
CA GLU A 135 -4.27 -11.56 0.08
C GLU A 135 -3.45 -11.17 1.31
N GLY A 136 -4.16 -10.97 2.42
CA GLY A 136 -3.55 -10.69 3.71
C GLY A 136 -3.10 -11.98 4.39
N ASN A 137 -1.94 -11.93 5.05
CA ASN A 137 -1.45 -13.02 5.87
C ASN A 137 -2.38 -13.22 7.08
N ASN A 138 -2.54 -12.18 7.91
CA ASN A 138 -3.52 -12.18 9.00
C ASN A 138 -4.77 -11.36 8.66
N SER A 139 -4.59 -10.22 7.99
CA SER A 139 -5.67 -9.35 7.52
C SER A 139 -5.15 -8.33 6.51
N LEU A 140 -6.06 -7.65 5.82
CA LEU A 140 -5.76 -6.48 5.00
C LEU A 140 -6.33 -5.21 5.64
N SER A 141 -5.67 -4.08 5.42
CA SER A 141 -6.14 -2.77 5.88
C SER A 141 -5.88 -1.69 4.83
N PHE A 142 -6.80 -0.72 4.73
CA PHE A 142 -6.64 0.43 3.86
C PHE A 142 -5.91 1.55 4.61
N VAL A 143 -4.81 2.05 4.06
CA VAL A 143 -3.94 3.04 4.74
C VAL A 143 -4.21 4.44 4.23
N ALA A 144 -4.19 4.60 2.91
CA ALA A 144 -4.32 5.88 2.24
C ALA A 144 -4.89 5.67 0.83
N GLN A 145 -5.41 6.75 0.27
CA GLN A 145 -5.81 6.79 -1.13
C GLN A 145 -5.26 8.06 -1.79
N VAL A 146 -4.96 8.00 -3.08
CA VAL A 146 -4.36 9.08 -3.84
C VAL A 146 -5.17 9.33 -5.11
N ALA A 147 -5.55 10.59 -5.34
CA ALA A 147 -6.17 11.04 -6.57
C ALA A 147 -5.20 11.00 -7.73
N LEU A 148 -5.56 10.26 -8.78
CA LEU A 148 -4.85 10.23 -10.05
C LEU A 148 -5.83 10.59 -11.17
N LYS A 149 -5.31 10.99 -12.32
CA LYS A 149 -6.16 11.29 -13.48
C LYS A 149 -6.96 10.05 -13.88
N ASN A 150 -8.29 10.15 -13.78
CA ASN A 150 -9.29 9.11 -14.07
C ASN A 150 -9.03 7.77 -13.36
N ARG A 151 -8.34 7.79 -12.21
CA ARG A 151 -7.99 6.60 -11.44
C ARG A 151 -7.88 6.93 -9.96
N ARG A 152 -8.01 5.93 -9.09
CA ARG A 152 -7.68 6.05 -7.66
C ARG A 152 -6.60 5.04 -7.32
N ALA A 153 -5.52 5.49 -6.69
CA ALA A 153 -4.55 4.59 -6.08
C ALA A 153 -4.88 4.40 -4.60
N VAL A 154 -4.89 3.16 -4.12
CA VAL A 154 -5.15 2.81 -2.73
C VAL A 154 -3.95 2.04 -2.20
N LEU A 155 -3.41 2.48 -1.08
CA LEU A 155 -2.36 1.77 -0.37
C LEU A 155 -3.00 0.75 0.56
N VAL A 156 -2.78 -0.53 0.27
CA VAL A 156 -3.26 -1.65 1.06
C VAL A 156 -2.11 -2.18 1.88
N GLN A 157 -2.32 -2.34 3.19
CA GLN A 157 -1.39 -2.96 4.11
C GLN A 157 -1.79 -4.43 4.31
N ASN A 158 -0.83 -5.33 4.10
CA ASN A 158 -0.90 -6.71 4.54
C ASN A 158 -0.36 -6.78 5.97
N ASN A 159 -1.25 -7.10 6.92
CA ASN A 159 -0.88 -7.24 8.32
C ASN A 159 -0.27 -8.63 8.55
N GLY A 160 1.00 -8.64 8.92
CA GLY A 160 1.77 -9.83 9.23
C GLY A 160 1.91 -10.08 10.73
N GLY A 161 2.99 -10.76 11.10
CA GLY A 161 3.29 -11.15 12.49
C GLY A 161 4.46 -10.37 13.08
N THR A 162 5.01 -10.84 14.19
CA THR A 162 6.12 -10.17 14.90
C THR A 162 7.39 -10.03 14.07
N ALA A 163 7.66 -10.98 13.17
CA ALA A 163 8.83 -10.94 12.29
C ALA A 163 8.70 -9.91 11.15
N CYS A 164 7.47 -9.66 10.69
CA CYS A 164 7.20 -8.64 9.68
C CYS A 164 5.77 -8.10 9.88
N PRO A 165 5.60 -7.05 10.70
CA PRO A 165 4.27 -6.54 11.04
C PRO A 165 3.45 -6.05 9.85
N ALA A 166 4.10 -5.43 8.87
CA ALA A 166 3.40 -4.83 7.74
C ALA A 166 4.20 -4.90 6.43
N THR A 167 3.56 -5.40 5.38
CA THR A 167 3.94 -5.11 3.98
C THR A 167 2.80 -4.39 3.28
N TYR A 168 3.06 -3.90 2.08
CA TYR A 168 2.20 -2.96 1.38
C TYR A 168 2.15 -3.26 -0.11
N GLN A 169 1.00 -2.95 -0.71
CA GLN A 169 0.80 -2.95 -2.15
C GLN A 169 -0.03 -1.75 -2.56
N TRP A 170 0.30 -1.17 -3.71
CA TRP A 170 -0.55 -0.19 -4.37
C TRP A 170 -1.56 -0.91 -5.24
N VAL A 171 -2.83 -0.57 -5.05
CA VAL A 171 -3.94 -1.02 -5.90
C VAL A 171 -4.48 0.20 -6.61
N ILE A 172 -4.25 0.29 -7.91
CA ILE A 172 -4.76 1.39 -8.74
C ILE A 172 -6.02 0.90 -9.44
N VAL A 173 -7.16 1.52 -9.12
CA VAL A 173 -8.47 1.22 -9.69
C VAL A 173 -8.90 2.29 -10.70
N SER A 174 -9.60 1.86 -11.73
CA SER A 174 -10.16 2.68 -12.80
C SER A 174 -11.42 2.02 -13.39
N ASP A 175 -12.16 2.73 -14.25
CA ASP A 175 -13.35 2.18 -14.92
C ASP A 175 -13.09 0.90 -15.71
N GLY A 176 -11.84 0.70 -16.15
CA GLY A 176 -11.43 -0.45 -16.97
C GLY A 176 -10.85 -1.62 -16.19
N GLY A 177 -10.72 -1.52 -14.86
CA GLY A 177 -10.18 -2.58 -14.01
C GLY A 177 -9.21 -2.08 -12.95
N ASN A 178 -8.25 -2.93 -12.59
CA ASN A 178 -7.27 -2.64 -11.56
C ASN A 178 -5.86 -3.06 -11.99
N THR A 179 -4.86 -2.44 -11.38
CA THR A 179 -3.46 -2.84 -11.44
C THR A 179 -2.90 -2.86 -10.03
N VAL A 180 -2.04 -3.84 -9.75
CA VAL A 180 -1.45 -4.04 -8.43
C VAL A 180 0.06 -3.95 -8.55
N SER A 181 0.70 -3.21 -7.65
CA SER A 181 2.16 -3.19 -7.56
C SER A 181 2.70 -4.51 -7.02
N PRO A 182 4.01 -4.77 -7.16
CA PRO A 182 4.67 -5.79 -6.35
C PRO A 182 4.48 -5.52 -4.86
N ASP A 183 4.59 -6.56 -4.03
CA ASP A 183 4.65 -6.42 -2.58
C ASP A 183 5.91 -5.67 -2.17
N PHE A 184 5.77 -4.77 -1.20
CA PHE A 184 6.89 -3.97 -0.71
C PHE A 184 6.73 -3.55 0.74
N GLY A 185 7.82 -3.07 1.32
CA GLY A 185 7.83 -2.59 2.68
C GLY A 185 9.08 -3.05 3.39
N SER A 186 9.38 -2.35 4.48
CA SER A 186 10.53 -2.66 5.31
C SER A 186 10.14 -3.42 6.56
N CYS A 187 8.92 -4.00 6.61
CA CYS A 187 8.26 -4.56 7.79
C CYS A 187 7.78 -3.55 8.85
N SER A 188 8.07 -2.25 8.70
CA SER A 188 7.51 -1.21 9.58
C SER A 188 6.06 -0.87 9.20
N ASP A 189 5.21 -0.72 10.21
CA ASP A 189 3.83 -0.22 10.13
C ASP A 189 3.73 1.33 10.07
N LEU A 190 4.85 2.05 10.18
CA LEU A 190 4.92 3.51 10.21
C LEU A 190 5.10 4.12 8.81
N ALA A 191 4.20 3.74 7.88
CA ALA A 191 4.21 4.23 6.51
C ALA A 191 3.73 5.69 6.41
N LYS A 192 4.45 6.50 5.64
CA LYS A 192 4.07 7.86 5.25
C LYS A 192 3.95 7.94 3.74
N VAL A 193 2.78 8.36 3.28
CA VAL A 193 2.44 8.45 1.85
C VAL A 193 2.60 9.90 1.38
N SER A 194 3.17 10.05 0.20
CA SER A 194 3.34 11.31 -0.51
C SER A 194 3.30 11.06 -2.01
N THR A 195 3.23 12.13 -2.80
CA THR A 195 3.33 12.05 -4.26
C THR A 195 4.39 13.02 -4.76
N ALA A 196 5.13 12.62 -5.80
CA ALA A 196 6.07 13.48 -6.49
C ALA A 196 5.85 13.35 -7.99
N SER A 197 5.35 14.39 -8.65
CA SER A 197 5.14 14.42 -10.11
C SER A 197 4.34 13.22 -10.65
N GLY A 198 3.28 12.81 -9.94
CA GLY A 198 2.46 11.66 -10.31
C GLY A 198 3.01 10.29 -9.88
N VAL A 199 4.21 10.24 -9.30
CA VAL A 199 4.78 9.03 -8.69
C VAL A 199 4.27 8.89 -7.25
N LEU A 200 3.80 7.70 -6.91
CA LEU A 200 3.34 7.35 -5.56
C LEU A 200 4.56 7.00 -4.70
N VAL A 201 4.76 7.72 -3.61
CA VAL A 201 5.96 7.58 -2.76
C VAL A 201 5.55 7.19 -1.34
N VAL A 202 6.12 6.09 -0.85
CA VAL A 202 5.97 5.64 0.53
C VAL A 202 7.32 5.70 1.23
N THR A 203 7.37 6.37 2.38
CA THR A 203 8.55 6.39 3.25
C THR A 203 8.24 5.74 4.58
N MET A 204 9.19 4.98 5.12
CA MET A 204 9.04 4.28 6.40
C MET A 204 10.41 4.07 7.05
N PRO A 205 10.49 3.96 8.38
CA PRO A 205 11.74 3.56 9.03
C PRO A 205 12.03 2.09 8.72
N GLY A 206 13.31 1.70 8.73
CA GLY A 206 13.69 0.31 8.66
C GLY A 206 13.24 -0.46 9.91
N PHE A 207 13.02 -1.75 9.76
CA PHE A 207 12.59 -2.63 10.84
C PHE A 207 13.69 -3.63 11.21
N ALA A 208 13.74 -3.98 12.49
CA ALA A 208 14.40 -5.18 12.98
C ALA A 208 13.47 -5.79 14.03
N GLY A 209 13.24 -7.10 13.93
CA GLY A 209 12.26 -7.80 14.76
C GLY A 209 12.60 -7.80 16.25
N ASP A 210 11.64 -8.19 17.07
CA ASP A 210 11.79 -8.19 18.53
C ASP A 210 12.84 -9.19 19.05
N ALA A 211 13.21 -10.17 18.24
CA ALA A 211 14.30 -11.09 18.52
C ALA A 211 15.69 -10.42 18.45
N GLU A 212 15.81 -9.27 17.78
CA GLU A 212 17.08 -8.57 17.59
C GLU A 212 17.47 -7.72 18.80
N PRO A 213 18.78 -7.51 19.06
CA PRO A 213 19.25 -6.66 20.13
C PRO A 213 18.70 -5.22 20.03
N ALA A 214 18.45 -4.57 21.17
CA ALA A 214 17.90 -3.22 21.21
C ALA A 214 18.71 -2.18 20.42
N ALA A 215 20.04 -2.33 20.36
CA ALA A 215 20.91 -1.47 19.57
C ALA A 215 20.65 -1.59 18.06
N GLU A 216 20.38 -2.80 17.58
CA GLU A 216 20.09 -3.07 16.17
C GLU A 216 18.71 -2.56 15.78
N ARG A 217 17.70 -2.77 16.63
CA ARG A 217 16.37 -2.17 16.45
C ARG A 217 16.43 -0.65 16.35
N LYS A 218 17.21 -0.01 17.22
CA LYS A 218 17.41 1.46 17.17
C LYS A 218 18.16 1.90 15.91
N ARG A 219 19.11 1.11 15.41
CA ARG A 219 19.83 1.39 14.15
C ARG A 219 18.91 1.25 12.94
N ALA A 220 18.09 0.20 12.89
CA ALA A 220 17.11 -0.02 11.84
C ALA A 220 16.08 1.12 11.78
N ALA A 221 15.52 1.51 12.93
CA ALA A 221 14.52 2.58 13.02
C ALA A 221 15.05 3.96 12.57
N ARG A 222 16.37 4.17 12.56
CA ARG A 222 17.00 5.41 12.06
C ARG A 222 17.22 5.39 10.54
N LYS A 223 17.22 4.21 9.92
CA LYS A 223 17.34 4.09 8.46
C LYS A 223 15.98 4.43 7.86
N ARG A 224 15.96 5.34 6.90
CA ARG A 224 14.74 5.65 6.14
C ARG A 224 14.73 4.82 4.85
N MET A 225 13.65 4.11 4.63
CA MET A 225 13.37 3.34 3.43
C MET A 225 12.37 4.15 2.58
N THR A 226 12.63 4.24 1.28
CA THR A 226 11.79 4.97 0.32
C THR A 226 11.38 4.04 -0.80
N TYR A 227 10.09 3.95 -1.05
CA TYR A 227 9.50 3.16 -2.12
C TYR A 227 8.77 4.11 -3.07
N ALA A 228 9.03 4.00 -4.37
CA ALA A 228 8.41 4.84 -5.39
C ALA A 228 7.81 3.99 -6.50
N TYR A 229 6.53 4.25 -6.83
CA TYR A 229 5.76 3.50 -7.82
C TYR A 229 5.12 4.45 -8.84
N ASP A 230 5.38 4.23 -10.12
CA ASP A 230 4.85 5.03 -11.23
C ASP A 230 3.61 4.41 -11.91
N GLY A 231 3.08 3.33 -11.32
CA GLY A 231 2.00 2.53 -11.91
C GLY A 231 2.48 1.35 -12.76
N LYS A 232 3.79 1.16 -12.92
CA LYS A 232 4.40 0.05 -13.65
C LYS A 232 5.63 -0.52 -12.95
N THR A 233 6.52 0.35 -12.50
CA THR A 233 7.79 0.00 -11.88
C THR A 233 7.81 0.49 -10.44
N LEU A 234 8.13 -0.44 -9.55
CA LEU A 234 8.41 -0.13 -8.15
C LEU A 234 9.92 -0.05 -7.95
N THR A 235 10.37 0.98 -7.22
CA THR A 235 11.76 1.10 -6.79
C THR A 235 11.84 1.18 -5.27
N GLU A 236 12.88 0.57 -4.71
CA GLU A 236 13.30 0.70 -3.32
C GLU A 236 14.62 1.47 -3.27
N ASN A 237 14.62 2.62 -2.61
CA ASN A 237 15.77 3.52 -2.49
C ASN A 237 16.42 3.82 -3.86
N GLY A 238 15.58 3.95 -4.90
CA GLY A 238 15.98 4.23 -6.28
C GLY A 238 16.44 3.00 -7.09
N LYS A 239 16.42 1.79 -6.52
CA LYS A 239 16.72 0.54 -7.21
C LYS A 239 15.42 -0.18 -7.56
N PRO A 240 15.23 -0.70 -8.79
CA PRO A 240 14.05 -1.47 -9.14
C PRO A 240 13.85 -2.67 -8.21
N VAL A 241 12.62 -2.89 -7.77
CA VAL A 241 12.21 -4.11 -7.06
C VAL A 241 11.85 -5.13 -8.13
N SER A 242 12.63 -6.19 -8.22
CA SER A 242 12.31 -7.31 -9.11
C SER A 242 11.17 -8.11 -8.50
N VAL A 243 10.11 -8.32 -9.28
CA VAL A 243 9.08 -9.30 -8.96
C VAL A 243 9.68 -10.69 -9.25
N PRO A 244 9.64 -11.64 -8.31
CA PRO A 244 10.02 -13.03 -8.59
C PRO A 244 9.09 -13.70 -9.61
#